data_AF-A0A3A4WD19-F1
#
_entry.id   AF-A0A3A4WD19-F1
#
_cell.length_a   1.000
_cell.length_b   1.000
_cell.length_c   1.000
_cell.angle_alpha   90.00
_cell.angle_beta   90.00
_cell.angle_gamma   90.00
#
_symmetry.space_group_name_H-M   'P 1'
#
loop_
_entity.id
_entity.type
_entity.pdbx_description
1 polymer ?
#
loop_
_entity_poly.entity_id
_entity_poly.type
_entity_poly.pdbx_seq_one_letter_code
_entity_poly.pdbx_strand_id
1 'polypeptide(L)'
;MNREDAAPLVTTIREKCRVCYTCVRECPAKAIRIEGGQAEVISGRCIGCGNCVRVCSQHAKRVAGSIEDVNALLDSGKRVSACLAPSFPAEFTDIDYRNLVGMIRSLGFHLVNEVAFGADLVAARYRKLLEEDRKNRFIATSCPGIVEYVCRYHPDLISFLAPIVSPMLATARALKTLYGKDLKVVFIGPCIAKKAERDSGKKEVEIDAVLTFIELRQMLQDRGIEAQRASLSEFDPPHSRYGAPHPDPWDAEADPGPARSRQDRVR
;
A
#
# COMPACT_ATOMS: atom_id res chain seq x y z
N MET A 1 6.26 24.11 4.05
CA MET A 1 5.08 23.86 4.90
C MET A 1 5.57 23.13 6.14
N ASN A 2 5.43 23.73 7.31
CA ASN A 2 5.82 23.07 8.57
C ASN A 2 4.93 21.84 8.75
N ARG A 3 5.54 20.67 8.93
CA ARG A 3 4.83 19.38 9.03
C ARG A 3 4.05 19.23 10.36
N GLU A 4 4.11 20.22 11.23
CA GLU A 4 3.35 20.29 12.49
C GLU A 4 1.88 20.67 12.27
N ASP A 5 1.55 21.34 11.16
CA ASP A 5 0.19 21.78 10.83
C ASP A 5 -0.60 20.73 10.01
N ALA A 6 0.00 19.58 9.70
CA ALA A 6 -0.66 18.51 8.96
C ALA A 6 -1.64 17.74 9.86
N ALA A 7 -2.83 17.45 9.32
CA ALA A 7 -3.83 16.68 10.03
C ALA A 7 -3.27 15.34 10.53
N PRO A 8 -3.56 14.93 11.78
CA PRO A 8 -3.00 13.72 12.36
C PRO A 8 -3.47 12.46 11.63
N LEU A 9 -2.52 11.66 11.13
CA LEU A 9 -2.81 10.37 10.48
C LEU A 9 -3.42 9.35 11.45
N VAL A 10 -3.03 9.39 12.73
CA VAL A 10 -3.56 8.54 13.79
C VAL A 10 -3.98 9.41 14.97
N THR A 11 -5.23 9.24 15.40
CA THR A 11 -5.84 9.93 16.54
C THR A 11 -6.29 8.94 17.61
N THR A 12 -6.62 9.43 18.80
CA THR A 12 -7.17 8.61 19.90
C THR A 12 -8.62 8.97 20.15
N ILE A 13 -9.49 7.96 20.17
CA ILE A 13 -10.86 8.04 20.66
C ILE A 13 -10.79 7.99 22.19
N ARG A 14 -10.96 9.15 22.84
CA ARG A 14 -10.71 9.31 24.27
C ARG A 14 -11.61 8.41 25.12
N GLU A 15 -12.85 8.21 24.67
CA GLU A 15 -13.90 7.44 25.33
C GLU A 15 -13.58 5.94 25.39
N LYS A 16 -12.79 5.44 24.43
CA LYS A 16 -12.36 4.03 24.38
C LYS A 16 -11.03 3.80 25.09
N CYS A 17 -10.21 4.84 25.28
CA CYS A 17 -8.87 4.68 25.80
C CYS A 17 -8.87 4.47 27.33
N ARG A 18 -8.40 3.30 27.77
CA ARG A 18 -8.22 2.94 29.19
C ARG A 18 -6.83 3.21 29.75
N VAL A 19 -6.00 3.98 29.03
CA VAL A 19 -4.66 4.41 29.48
C VAL A 19 -3.77 3.23 29.94
N CYS A 20 -3.79 2.10 29.22
CA CYS A 20 -2.97 0.92 29.58
C CYS A 20 -1.47 1.07 29.21
N TYR A 21 -1.08 2.20 28.63
CA TYR A 21 0.28 2.54 28.19
C TYR A 21 0.89 1.61 27.12
N THR A 22 0.19 0.58 26.63
CA THR A 22 0.73 -0.35 25.62
C THR A 22 1.19 0.38 24.37
N CYS A 23 0.35 1.26 23.79
CA CYS A 23 0.72 2.01 22.60
C CYS A 23 1.94 2.94 22.81
N VAL A 24 2.15 3.45 24.03
CA VAL A 24 3.32 4.29 24.38
C VAL A 24 4.60 3.46 24.37
N ARG A 25 4.58 2.28 24.99
CA ARG A 25 5.73 1.37 25.05
C ARG A 25 6.12 0.85 23.66
N GLU A 26 5.12 0.43 22.89
CA GLU A 26 5.26 -0.21 21.58
C GLU A 26 5.54 0.77 20.43
N CYS A 27 5.45 2.07 20.64
CA CYS A 27 5.74 3.03 19.57
C CYS A 27 7.25 3.07 19.26
N PRO A 28 7.70 2.68 18.05
CA PRO A 28 9.13 2.67 17.72
C PRO A 28 9.73 4.08 17.66
N ALA A 29 8.91 5.07 17.31
CA ALA A 29 9.30 6.47 17.21
C ALA A 29 9.10 7.27 18.51
N LYS A 30 8.62 6.61 19.59
CA LYS A 30 8.23 7.26 20.86
C LYS A 30 7.37 8.51 20.64
N ALA A 31 6.43 8.38 19.70
CA ALA A 31 5.56 9.45 19.21
C ALA A 31 4.21 9.52 19.94
N ILE A 32 4.09 8.91 21.12
CA ILE A 32 2.85 8.92 21.91
C ILE A 32 3.19 9.36 23.33
N ARG A 33 2.47 10.37 23.83
CA ARG A 33 2.58 10.88 25.20
C ARG A 33 1.27 10.69 25.95
N ILE A 34 1.31 10.84 27.27
CA ILE A 34 0.10 11.00 28.07
C ILE A 34 -0.09 12.48 28.35
N GLU A 35 -1.26 12.99 27.98
CA GLU A 35 -1.64 14.39 28.19
C GLU A 35 -3.11 14.43 28.60
N GLY A 36 -3.43 15.18 29.65
CA GLY A 36 -4.80 15.23 30.21
C GLY A 36 -5.35 13.85 30.61
N GLY A 37 -4.48 12.94 31.06
CA GLY A 37 -4.86 11.56 31.38
C GLY A 37 -5.18 10.68 30.18
N GLN A 38 -4.85 11.11 28.95
CA GLN A 38 -5.14 10.35 27.74
C GLN A 38 -3.90 10.14 26.86
N ALA A 39 -3.88 9.03 26.14
CA ALA A 39 -2.80 8.74 25.20
C ALA A 39 -2.95 9.57 23.93
N GLU A 40 -2.02 10.48 23.67
CA GLU A 40 -2.06 11.40 22.53
C GLU A 40 -0.90 11.13 21.56
N VAL A 41 -1.19 11.12 20.26
CA VAL A 41 -0.18 10.91 19.21
C VAL A 41 0.41 12.27 18.83
N ILE A 42 1.73 12.38 18.90
CA ILE A 42 2.47 13.58 18.50
C ILE A 42 2.71 13.51 16.99
N SER A 43 1.90 14.18 16.18
CA SER A 43 1.95 14.13 14.71
C SER A 43 3.35 14.39 14.14
N GLY A 44 4.05 15.39 14.66
CA GLY A 44 5.42 15.73 14.25
C GLY A 44 6.46 14.63 14.49
N ARG A 45 6.17 13.64 15.35
CA ARG A 45 7.03 12.47 15.62
C ARG A 45 6.49 11.19 14.98
N CYS A 46 5.24 11.17 14.57
CA CYS A 46 4.63 9.94 14.06
C CYS A 46 5.20 9.58 12.68
N ILE A 47 5.71 8.36 12.54
CA ILE A 47 6.15 7.79 11.24
C ILE A 47 5.02 7.05 10.49
N GLY A 48 3.79 7.08 11.01
CA GLY A 48 2.62 6.48 10.37
C GLY A 48 2.58 4.94 10.32
N CYS A 49 3.50 4.23 10.99
CA CYS A 49 3.63 2.76 10.90
C CYS A 49 2.39 1.97 11.39
N GLY A 50 1.47 2.58 12.12
CA GLY A 50 0.24 1.93 12.58
C GLY A 50 0.41 0.94 13.73
N ASN A 51 1.63 0.74 14.27
CA ASN A 51 1.84 -0.25 15.34
C ASN A 51 0.95 0.00 16.57
N CYS A 52 0.72 1.27 16.90
CA CYS A 52 -0.17 1.68 18.00
C CYS A 52 -1.64 1.27 17.78
N VAL A 53 -2.10 1.22 16.53
CA VAL A 53 -3.45 0.75 16.16
C VAL A 53 -3.53 -0.75 16.39
N ARG A 54 -2.55 -1.51 15.88
CA ARG A 54 -2.49 -2.97 15.99
C ARG A 54 -2.46 -3.47 17.44
N VAL A 55 -1.69 -2.82 18.33
CA VAL A 55 -1.53 -3.27 19.72
C VAL A 55 -2.60 -2.74 20.68
N CYS A 56 -3.53 -1.89 20.21
CA CYS A 56 -4.54 -1.30 21.08
C CYS A 56 -5.71 -2.26 21.29
N SER A 57 -5.73 -2.95 22.43
CA SER A 57 -6.81 -3.87 22.81
C SER A 57 -8.19 -3.21 22.99
N GLN A 58 -8.24 -1.88 23.09
CA GLN A 58 -9.49 -1.13 23.24
C GLN A 58 -10.03 -0.58 21.92
N HIS A 59 -9.30 -0.80 20.80
CA HIS A 59 -9.61 -0.17 19.51
C HIS A 59 -9.79 1.35 19.63
N ALA A 60 -9.01 1.98 20.51
CA ALA A 60 -9.08 3.40 20.81
C ALA A 60 -8.24 4.25 19.85
N LYS A 61 -7.43 3.64 18.98
CA LYS A 61 -6.66 4.36 17.96
C LYS A 61 -7.44 4.35 16.65
N ARG A 62 -7.64 5.54 16.09
CA ARG A 62 -8.38 5.77 14.84
C ARG A 62 -7.42 6.32 13.79
N VAL A 63 -7.47 5.75 12.60
CA VAL A 63 -6.73 6.22 11.43
C VAL A 63 -7.56 7.24 10.68
N ALA A 64 -6.93 8.22 10.03
CA ALA A 64 -7.61 9.14 9.13
C ALA A 64 -8.29 8.36 7.98
N GLY A 65 -9.61 8.50 7.89
CA GLY A 65 -10.43 7.88 6.85
C GLY A 65 -10.18 8.52 5.49
N SER A 66 -10.37 7.74 4.42
CA SER A 66 -10.34 8.21 3.03
C SER A 66 -11.54 7.70 2.23
N ILE A 67 -12.56 7.16 2.90
CA ILE A 67 -13.76 6.62 2.24
C ILE A 67 -14.52 7.74 1.53
N GLU A 68 -14.73 8.87 2.21
CA GLU A 68 -15.44 10.03 1.67
C GLU A 68 -14.70 10.63 0.47
N ASP A 69 -13.38 10.77 0.56
CA ASP A 69 -12.53 11.25 -0.53
C ASP A 69 -12.65 10.34 -1.76
N VAL A 70 -12.65 9.02 -1.55
CA VAL A 70 -12.78 8.06 -2.66
C VAL A 70 -14.18 8.04 -3.23
N ASN A 71 -15.23 8.09 -2.42
CA ASN A 71 -16.60 8.20 -2.92
C ASN A 71 -16.75 9.45 -3.80
N ALA A 72 -16.28 10.61 -3.33
CA ALA A 72 -16.30 11.85 -4.12
C ALA A 72 -15.50 11.72 -5.43
N LEU A 73 -14.38 10.98 -5.41
CA LEU A 73 -13.58 10.72 -6.62
C LEU A 73 -14.32 9.82 -7.61
N LEU A 74 -15.00 8.77 -7.13
CA LEU A 74 -15.81 7.86 -7.95
C LEU A 74 -17.03 8.58 -8.55
N ASP A 75 -17.67 9.46 -7.77
CA ASP A 75 -18.84 10.24 -8.20
C ASP A 75 -18.47 11.40 -9.14
N SER A 76 -17.17 11.74 -9.26
CA SER A 76 -16.71 12.87 -10.10
C SER A 76 -16.78 12.61 -11.61
N GLY A 77 -17.14 11.40 -12.05
CA GLY A 77 -17.17 10.99 -13.45
C GLY A 77 -15.79 10.83 -14.10
N LYS A 78 -14.71 10.96 -13.33
CA LYS A 78 -13.34 10.72 -13.80
C LYS A 78 -13.05 9.23 -13.90
N ARG A 79 -12.13 8.84 -14.78
CA ARG A 79 -11.60 7.48 -14.82
C ARG A 79 -10.75 7.24 -13.57
N VAL A 80 -11.16 6.28 -12.74
CA VAL A 80 -10.47 5.91 -11.49
C VAL A 80 -9.97 4.46 -11.56
N SER A 81 -8.68 4.26 -11.29
CA SER A 81 -8.05 2.95 -11.10
C SER A 81 -7.90 2.62 -9.62
N ALA A 82 -8.34 1.43 -9.23
CA ALA A 82 -8.01 0.82 -7.96
C ALA A 82 -6.69 0.03 -8.09
N CYS A 83 -5.67 0.42 -7.35
CA CYS A 83 -4.38 -0.27 -7.26
C CYS A 83 -4.34 -1.15 -6.01
N LEU A 84 -4.62 -2.44 -6.16
CA LEU A 84 -4.69 -3.39 -5.05
C LEU A 84 -3.29 -3.88 -4.64
N ALA A 85 -2.97 -3.78 -3.35
CA ALA A 85 -1.69 -4.21 -2.80
C ALA A 85 -1.52 -5.74 -2.87
N PRO A 86 -0.29 -6.28 -3.08
CA PRO A 86 -0.07 -7.71 -3.29
C PRO A 86 -0.41 -8.59 -2.08
N SER A 87 -0.58 -7.98 -0.91
CA SER A 87 -0.97 -8.67 0.32
C SER A 87 -2.48 -8.95 0.44
N PHE A 88 -3.29 -8.55 -0.55
CA PHE A 88 -4.74 -8.80 -0.51
C PHE A 88 -5.12 -10.28 -0.33
N PRO A 89 -4.40 -11.30 -0.85
CA PRO A 89 -4.81 -12.70 -0.66
C PRO A 89 -4.73 -13.13 0.80
N ALA A 90 -3.87 -12.49 1.60
CA ALA A 90 -3.75 -12.76 3.02
C ALA A 90 -4.88 -12.11 3.84
N GLU A 91 -5.49 -11.04 3.33
CA GLU A 91 -6.60 -10.35 3.98
C GLU A 91 -7.97 -10.89 3.56
N PHE A 92 -8.11 -11.28 2.30
CA PHE A 92 -9.35 -11.73 1.67
C PHE A 92 -9.30 -13.23 1.39
N THR A 93 -8.92 -14.02 2.39
CA THR A 93 -8.86 -15.49 2.28
C THR A 93 -10.23 -16.13 2.08
N ASP A 94 -11.29 -15.41 2.40
CA ASP A 94 -12.70 -15.77 2.27
C ASP A 94 -13.30 -15.48 0.88
N ILE A 95 -12.56 -14.80 0.00
CA ILE A 95 -13.08 -14.29 -1.28
C ILE A 95 -12.13 -14.68 -2.43
N ASP A 96 -12.66 -15.35 -3.46
CA ASP A 96 -11.91 -15.58 -4.71
C ASP A 96 -11.48 -14.23 -5.31
N TYR A 97 -10.24 -14.13 -5.78
CA TYR A 97 -9.68 -12.85 -6.24
C TYR A 97 -10.51 -12.22 -7.37
N ARG A 98 -11.14 -13.03 -8.24
CA ARG A 98 -11.96 -12.52 -9.34
C ARG A 98 -13.27 -11.94 -8.85
N ASN A 99 -13.84 -12.51 -7.78
CA ASN A 99 -14.97 -11.91 -7.08
C ASN A 99 -14.55 -10.59 -6.45
N LEU A 100 -13.40 -10.53 -5.77
CA LEU A 100 -12.90 -9.28 -5.18
C LEU A 100 -12.71 -8.19 -6.24
N VAL A 101 -12.12 -8.51 -7.38
CA VAL A 101 -11.97 -7.56 -8.50
C VAL A 101 -13.34 -7.11 -9.02
N GLY A 102 -14.29 -8.02 -9.20
CA GLY A 102 -15.67 -7.70 -9.59
C GLY A 102 -16.40 -6.81 -8.59
N MET A 103 -16.20 -7.05 -7.29
CA MET A 103 -16.74 -6.23 -6.21
C MET A 103 -16.16 -4.81 -6.24
N ILE A 104 -14.85 -4.68 -6.45
CA ILE A 104 -14.18 -3.37 -6.59
C ILE A 104 -14.73 -2.63 -7.82
N ARG A 105 -14.90 -3.31 -8.97
CA ARG A 105 -15.55 -2.69 -10.15
C ARG A 105 -16.97 -2.23 -9.85
N SER A 106 -17.73 -2.99 -9.08
CA SER A 106 -19.11 -2.65 -8.67
C SER A 106 -19.18 -1.40 -7.79
N LEU A 107 -18.07 -0.98 -7.14
CA LEU A 107 -17.98 0.31 -6.47
C LEU A 107 -17.88 1.50 -7.45
N GLY A 108 -17.63 1.27 -8.74
CA GLY A 108 -17.47 2.30 -9.77
C GLY A 108 -16.02 2.53 -10.21
N PHE A 109 -15.07 1.70 -9.78
CA PHE A 109 -13.71 1.74 -10.31
C PHE A 109 -13.69 1.30 -11.77
N HIS A 110 -13.09 2.12 -12.62
CA HIS A 110 -13.01 1.88 -14.06
C HIS A 110 -11.96 0.82 -14.38
N LEU A 111 -10.85 0.84 -13.64
CA LEU A 111 -9.77 -0.13 -13.73
C LEU A 111 -9.47 -0.71 -12.35
N VAL A 112 -9.06 -1.97 -12.32
CA VAL A 112 -8.55 -2.64 -11.12
C VAL A 112 -7.21 -3.26 -11.48
N ASN A 113 -6.15 -2.70 -10.93
CA ASN A 113 -4.77 -3.07 -11.22
C ASN A 113 -4.08 -3.62 -9.98
N GLU A 114 -3.10 -4.49 -10.18
CA GLU A 114 -2.33 -5.07 -9.09
C GLU A 114 -0.99 -4.33 -8.90
N VAL A 115 -0.67 -3.98 -7.66
CA VAL A 115 0.59 -3.30 -7.30
C VAL A 115 1.81 -4.24 -7.41
N ALA A 116 1.57 -5.54 -7.56
CA ALA A 116 2.61 -6.55 -7.79
C ALA A 116 3.46 -6.20 -9.03
N PHE A 117 2.84 -5.62 -10.06
CA PHE A 117 3.57 -5.13 -11.22
C PHE A 117 4.61 -4.06 -10.84
N GLY A 118 4.23 -3.10 -10.00
CA GLY A 118 5.18 -2.12 -9.47
C GLY A 118 6.25 -2.75 -8.58
N ALA A 119 5.96 -3.87 -7.91
CA ALA A 119 6.97 -4.60 -7.14
C ALA A 119 8.03 -5.22 -8.07
N ASP A 120 7.62 -5.78 -9.21
CA ASP A 120 8.54 -6.31 -10.22
C ASP A 120 9.44 -5.21 -10.81
N LEU A 121 8.86 -4.05 -11.14
CA LEU A 121 9.63 -2.89 -11.62
C LEU A 121 10.67 -2.42 -10.60
N VAL A 122 10.26 -2.32 -9.34
CA VAL A 122 11.13 -1.92 -8.23
C VAL A 122 12.22 -2.95 -8.00
N ALA A 123 11.90 -4.25 -8.01
CA ALA A 123 12.86 -5.32 -7.85
C ALA A 123 13.91 -5.34 -8.98
N ALA A 124 13.49 -5.14 -10.23
CA ALA A 124 14.39 -5.01 -11.37
C ALA A 124 15.32 -3.79 -11.21
N ARG A 125 14.81 -2.66 -10.70
CA ARG A 125 15.64 -1.47 -10.45
C ARG A 125 16.63 -1.69 -9.31
N TYR A 126 16.24 -2.39 -8.25
CA TYR A 126 17.16 -2.79 -7.17
C TYR A 126 18.28 -3.68 -7.68
N ARG A 127 17.96 -4.68 -8.51
CA ARG A 127 18.98 -5.56 -9.11
C ARG A 127 20.02 -4.74 -9.87
N LYS A 128 19.56 -3.83 -10.75
CA LYS A 128 20.44 -2.94 -11.50
C LYS A 128 21.29 -2.05 -10.60
N LEU A 129 20.70 -1.47 -9.55
CA LEU A 129 21.42 -0.62 -8.58
C LEU A 129 22.56 -1.41 -7.88
N LEU A 130 22.27 -2.64 -7.46
CA LEU A 130 23.25 -3.50 -6.79
C LEU A 130 24.34 -4.01 -7.74
N GLU A 131 24.03 -4.18 -9.03
CA GLU A 131 25.01 -4.53 -10.06
C GLU A 131 25.95 -3.38 -10.40
N GLU A 132 25.40 -2.15 -10.48
CA GLU A 132 26.15 -0.91 -10.75
C GLU A 132 27.07 -0.52 -9.58
N ASP A 133 26.63 -0.74 -8.33
CA ASP A 133 27.37 -0.38 -7.13
C ASP A 133 27.39 -1.50 -6.08
N ARG A 134 28.22 -2.53 -6.34
CA ARG A 134 28.35 -3.72 -5.50
C ARG A 134 28.98 -3.48 -4.13
N LYS A 135 29.71 -2.38 -3.95
CA LYS A 135 30.47 -2.11 -2.71
C LYS A 135 29.66 -1.29 -1.71
N ASN A 136 28.73 -0.48 -2.19
CA ASN A 136 27.89 0.35 -1.34
C ASN A 136 26.84 -0.49 -0.59
N ARG A 137 26.12 0.18 0.30
CA ARG A 137 25.03 -0.39 1.09
C ARG A 137 23.79 0.44 0.82
N PHE A 138 22.66 -0.24 0.70
CA PHE A 138 21.39 0.41 0.43
C PHE A 138 20.34 -0.06 1.43
N ILE A 139 19.59 0.88 1.98
CA ILE A 139 18.40 0.67 2.77
C ILE A 139 17.22 0.66 1.81
N ALA A 140 16.40 -0.39 1.87
CA ALA A 140 15.22 -0.49 1.03
C ALA A 140 14.19 0.60 1.37
N THR A 141 13.58 1.18 0.34
CA THR A 141 12.67 2.34 0.41
C THR A 141 11.23 1.98 0.02
N SER A 142 10.92 0.68 -0.06
CA SER A 142 9.56 0.19 -0.34
C SER A 142 8.57 0.48 0.80
N CYS A 143 9.07 0.53 2.04
CA CYS A 143 8.29 0.85 3.25
C CYS A 143 8.43 2.32 3.63
N PRO A 144 7.35 3.13 3.56
CA PRO A 144 7.41 4.54 3.94
C PRO A 144 7.69 4.74 5.43
N GLY A 145 7.32 3.78 6.28
CA GLY A 145 7.65 3.82 7.71
C GLY A 145 9.15 3.79 7.97
N ILE A 146 9.92 3.00 7.20
CA ILE A 146 11.40 2.98 7.29
C ILE A 146 11.98 4.29 6.79
N VAL A 147 11.50 4.78 5.63
CA VAL A 147 11.96 6.05 5.06
C VAL A 147 11.74 7.20 6.04
N GLU A 148 10.53 7.34 6.59
CA GLU A 148 10.22 8.38 7.58
C GLU A 148 10.99 8.20 8.88
N TYR A 149 11.25 6.96 9.31
CA TYR A 149 12.07 6.70 10.50
C TYR A 149 13.52 7.16 10.29
N VAL A 150 14.14 6.79 9.16
CA VAL A 150 15.49 7.20 8.80
C VAL A 150 15.57 8.72 8.68
N CYS A 151 14.69 9.34 7.89
CA CYS A 151 14.71 10.79 7.67
C CYS A 151 14.56 11.62 8.96
N ARG A 152 13.79 11.12 9.95
CA ARG A 152 13.52 11.86 11.20
C ARG A 152 14.51 11.57 12.32
N TYR A 153 14.93 10.31 12.43
CA TYR A 153 15.65 9.83 13.62
C TYR A 153 17.08 9.40 13.34
N HIS A 154 17.44 9.16 12.07
CA HIS A 154 18.78 8.78 11.64
C HIS A 154 19.17 9.52 10.35
N PRO A 155 19.21 10.87 10.36
CA PRO A 155 19.48 11.67 9.16
C PRO A 155 20.84 11.35 8.52
N ASP A 156 21.80 10.91 9.32
CA ASP A 156 23.10 10.36 8.94
C ASP A 156 23.02 9.11 8.05
N LEU A 157 21.89 8.39 8.06
CA LEU A 157 21.65 7.22 7.20
C LEU A 157 20.89 7.55 5.90
N ILE A 158 20.50 8.82 5.67
CA ILE A 158 19.72 9.22 4.48
C ILE A 158 20.45 8.89 3.18
N SER A 159 21.78 9.04 3.13
CA SER A 159 22.59 8.73 1.94
C SER A 159 22.57 7.26 1.56
N PHE A 160 22.22 6.37 2.48
CA PHE A 160 22.07 4.94 2.23
C PHE A 160 20.65 4.56 1.80
N LEU A 161 19.66 5.46 1.84
CA LEU A 161 18.33 5.17 1.30
C LEU A 161 18.43 4.95 -0.21
N ALA A 162 17.95 3.81 -0.68
CA ALA A 162 17.96 3.50 -2.11
C ALA A 162 17.17 4.58 -2.89
N PRO A 163 17.72 5.12 -3.99
CA PRO A 163 17.06 6.14 -4.80
C PRO A 163 15.98 5.54 -5.71
N ILE A 164 15.09 4.74 -5.13
CA ILE A 164 14.04 3.98 -5.80
C ILE A 164 12.72 4.28 -5.10
N VAL A 165 11.67 4.52 -5.88
CA VAL A 165 10.32 4.77 -5.33
C VAL A 165 9.67 3.47 -4.87
N SER A 166 8.62 3.57 -4.06
CA SER A 166 7.90 2.38 -3.62
C SER A 166 7.06 1.74 -4.74
N PRO A 167 6.70 0.44 -4.62
CA PRO A 167 5.85 -0.25 -5.60
C PRO A 167 4.52 0.45 -5.89
N MET A 168 3.93 1.10 -4.88
CA MET A 168 2.70 1.90 -5.04
C MET A 168 2.92 3.03 -6.05
N LEU A 169 3.98 3.82 -5.87
CA LEU A 169 4.28 4.95 -6.74
C LEU A 169 4.76 4.48 -8.13
N ALA A 170 5.54 3.40 -8.19
CA ALA A 170 5.96 2.80 -9.46
C ALA A 170 4.74 2.35 -10.29
N THR A 171 3.77 1.68 -9.66
CA THR A 171 2.51 1.27 -10.31
C THR A 171 1.73 2.48 -10.81
N ALA A 172 1.53 3.50 -9.96
CA ALA A 172 0.79 4.69 -10.35
C ALA A 172 1.41 5.43 -11.56
N ARG A 173 2.74 5.57 -11.58
CA ARG A 173 3.46 6.14 -12.73
C ARG A 173 3.25 5.33 -14.00
N ALA A 174 3.33 4.01 -13.90
CA ALA A 174 3.11 3.12 -15.04
C ALA A 174 1.66 3.24 -15.57
N LEU A 175 0.67 3.27 -14.69
CA LEU A 175 -0.74 3.41 -15.07
C LEU A 175 -1.03 4.76 -15.72
N LYS A 176 -0.50 5.87 -15.20
CA LYS A 176 -0.66 7.19 -15.84
C LYS A 176 0.05 7.27 -17.20
N THR A 177 1.13 6.49 -17.38
CA THR A 177 1.80 6.37 -18.68
C THR A 177 0.96 5.55 -19.67
N LEU A 178 0.36 4.44 -19.22
CA LEU A 178 -0.38 3.52 -20.08
C LEU A 178 -1.79 4.00 -20.42
N TYR A 179 -2.50 4.58 -19.45
CA TYR A 179 -3.92 4.91 -19.55
C TYR A 179 -4.22 6.41 -19.60
N GLY A 180 -3.19 7.25 -19.54
CA GLY A 180 -3.27 8.71 -19.63
C GLY A 180 -3.05 9.41 -18.28
N LYS A 181 -2.50 10.63 -18.35
CA LYS A 181 -2.12 11.44 -17.16
C LYS A 181 -3.32 11.86 -16.30
N ASP A 182 -4.51 11.94 -16.90
CA ASP A 182 -5.75 12.30 -16.23
C ASP A 182 -6.36 11.16 -15.41
N LEU A 183 -5.82 9.94 -15.54
CA LEU A 183 -6.24 8.80 -14.73
C LEU A 183 -6.05 9.10 -13.25
N LYS A 184 -7.13 8.90 -12.50
CA LYS A 184 -7.12 8.98 -11.04
C LYS A 184 -6.73 7.63 -10.45
N VAL A 185 -5.85 7.63 -9.47
CA VAL A 185 -5.28 6.41 -8.91
C VAL A 185 -5.56 6.35 -7.41
N VAL A 186 -6.26 5.29 -6.99
CA VAL A 186 -6.53 4.98 -5.59
C VAL A 186 -5.76 3.73 -5.21
N PHE A 187 -4.82 3.85 -4.27
CA PHE A 187 -4.16 2.67 -3.72
C PHE A 187 -5.06 2.02 -2.67
N ILE A 188 -5.11 0.70 -2.65
CA ILE A 188 -5.85 -0.08 -1.65
C ILE A 188 -4.89 -1.11 -1.05
N GLY A 189 -4.61 -1.03 0.26
CA GLY A 189 -3.64 -1.92 0.88
C GLY A 189 -3.71 -2.01 2.40
N PRO A 190 -2.80 -2.72 3.06
CA PRO A 190 -2.84 -2.91 4.51
C PRO A 190 -2.20 -1.75 5.28
N CYS A 191 -1.41 -0.91 4.61
CA CYS A 191 -0.46 -0.03 5.27
C CYS A 191 -0.98 1.41 5.41
N ILE A 192 -1.17 1.84 6.65
CA ILE A 192 -1.56 3.21 7.01
C ILE A 192 -0.50 4.23 6.57
N ALA A 193 0.78 3.88 6.66
CA ALA A 193 1.88 4.77 6.30
C ALA A 193 1.88 5.16 4.80
N LYS A 194 1.19 4.40 3.94
CA LYS A 194 1.01 4.79 2.53
C LYS A 194 0.15 6.06 2.36
N LYS A 195 -0.77 6.33 3.29
CA LYS A 195 -1.52 7.60 3.32
C LYS A 195 -0.57 8.79 3.50
N ALA A 196 0.42 8.67 4.39
CA ALA A 196 1.47 9.69 4.54
C ALA A 196 2.42 9.76 3.33
N GLU A 197 2.72 8.64 2.67
CA GLU A 197 3.57 8.64 1.47
C GLU A 197 2.94 9.45 0.32
N ARG A 198 1.61 9.39 0.18
CA ARG A 198 0.84 10.24 -0.75
C ARG A 198 1.13 11.72 -0.50
N ASP A 199 1.14 12.12 0.76
CA ASP A 199 1.24 13.52 1.22
C ASP A 199 2.69 14.01 1.36
N SER A 200 3.68 13.24 0.92
CA SER A 200 5.11 13.52 1.13
C SER A 200 5.68 14.74 0.37
N GLY A 201 4.83 15.62 -0.16
CA GLY A 201 5.22 16.94 -0.66
C GLY A 201 5.91 16.96 -2.03
N LYS A 202 5.71 15.90 -2.84
CA LYS A 202 6.14 15.90 -4.24
C LYS A 202 5.29 16.86 -5.07
N LYS A 203 5.91 17.55 -6.05
CA LYS A 203 5.27 18.55 -6.90
C LYS A 203 4.09 18.00 -7.72
N GLU A 204 4.08 16.70 -8.00
CA GLU A 204 3.03 16.04 -8.77
C GLU A 204 2.32 14.98 -7.91
N VAL A 205 0.98 15.02 -7.94
CA VAL A 205 0.13 14.06 -7.27
C VAL A 205 0.08 12.77 -8.11
N GLU A 206 0.81 11.76 -7.64
CA GLU A 206 0.91 10.45 -8.30
C GLU A 206 -0.25 9.54 -7.89
N ILE A 207 -0.69 9.64 -6.63
CA ILE A 207 -1.78 8.88 -6.01
C ILE A 207 -2.82 9.88 -5.50
N ASP A 208 -4.07 9.73 -5.90
CA ASP A 208 -5.16 10.64 -5.52
C ASP A 208 -5.75 10.28 -4.13
N ALA A 209 -5.85 8.99 -3.81
CA ALA A 209 -6.30 8.52 -2.49
C ALA A 209 -5.66 7.18 -2.09
N VAL A 210 -5.70 6.89 -0.79
CA VAL A 210 -5.16 5.65 -0.21
C VAL A 210 -6.20 5.07 0.77
N LEU A 211 -6.75 3.92 0.42
CA LEU A 211 -7.65 3.13 1.26
C LEU A 211 -6.90 1.99 1.93
N THR A 212 -7.27 1.71 3.16
CA THR A 212 -6.93 0.45 3.82
C THR A 212 -7.87 -0.67 3.40
N PHE A 213 -7.47 -1.93 3.59
CA PHE A 213 -8.39 -3.05 3.36
C PHE A 213 -9.63 -3.02 4.27
N ILE A 214 -9.49 -2.51 5.50
CA ILE A 214 -10.61 -2.31 6.42
C ILE A 214 -11.60 -1.31 5.82
N GLU A 215 -11.10 -0.20 5.27
CA GLU A 215 -11.94 0.81 4.59
C GLU A 215 -12.58 0.23 3.32
N LEU A 216 -11.87 -0.59 2.53
CA LEU A 216 -12.46 -1.28 1.38
C LEU A 216 -13.62 -2.20 1.81
N ARG A 217 -13.44 -3.02 2.85
CA ARG A 217 -14.51 -3.87 3.38
C ARG A 217 -15.71 -3.04 3.83
N GLN A 218 -15.47 -1.92 4.52
CA GLN A 218 -16.53 -1.00 4.93
C GLN A 218 -17.30 -0.45 3.72
N MET A 219 -16.60 0.03 2.68
CA MET A 219 -17.24 0.53 1.46
C MET A 219 -18.11 -0.53 0.76
N LEU A 220 -17.63 -1.77 0.70
CA LEU A 220 -18.39 -2.88 0.12
C LEU A 220 -19.65 -3.18 0.93
N GLN A 221 -19.55 -3.17 2.27
CA GLN A 221 -20.68 -3.36 3.18
C GLN A 221 -21.71 -2.23 3.08
N ASP A 222 -21.26 -0.97 3.06
CA ASP A 222 -22.12 0.21 2.98
C ASP A 222 -22.96 0.23 1.70
N ARG A 223 -22.43 -0.34 0.60
CA ARG A 223 -23.14 -0.47 -0.68
C ARG A 223 -23.85 -1.81 -0.87
N GLY A 224 -23.82 -2.70 0.13
CA GLY A 224 -24.45 -4.03 0.05
C GLY A 224 -23.86 -4.92 -1.05
N ILE A 225 -22.59 -4.76 -1.39
CA ILE A 225 -21.90 -5.54 -2.43
C ILE A 225 -21.38 -6.83 -1.80
N GLU A 226 -21.97 -7.95 -2.21
CA GLU A 226 -21.63 -9.30 -1.75
C GLU A 226 -20.81 -10.05 -2.81
N ALA A 227 -19.85 -10.87 -2.37
CA ALA A 227 -18.97 -11.64 -3.25
C ALA A 227 -19.76 -12.58 -4.18
N GLN A 228 -20.86 -13.15 -3.71
CA GLN A 228 -21.70 -14.10 -4.45
C GLN A 228 -22.50 -13.43 -5.58
N ARG A 229 -22.64 -12.10 -5.54
CA ARG A 229 -23.42 -11.32 -6.52
C ARG A 229 -22.55 -10.55 -7.50
N ALA A 230 -21.25 -10.47 -7.24
CA ALA A 230 -20.31 -9.78 -8.12
C ALA A 230 -20.03 -10.62 -9.37
N SER A 231 -19.90 -9.96 -10.52
CA SER A 231 -19.42 -10.61 -11.74
C SER A 231 -17.93 -10.90 -11.63
N LEU A 232 -17.53 -12.15 -11.85
CA LEU A 232 -16.13 -12.54 -11.92
C LEU A 232 -15.40 -11.64 -12.93
N SER A 233 -14.31 -11.02 -12.49
CA SER A 233 -13.53 -10.07 -13.29
C SER A 233 -12.04 -10.29 -13.07
N GLU A 234 -11.24 -10.10 -14.12
CA GLU A 234 -9.78 -10.11 -14.02
C GLU A 234 -9.22 -8.70 -13.77
N PHE A 235 -7.99 -8.66 -13.26
CA PHE A 235 -7.22 -7.42 -13.18
C PHE A 235 -7.00 -6.83 -14.59
N ASP A 236 -6.96 -5.52 -14.69
CA ASP A 236 -6.53 -4.83 -15.91
C ASP A 236 -4.99 -4.83 -16.01
N PRO A 237 -4.44 -4.82 -17.24
CA PRO A 237 -3.01 -4.62 -17.46
C PRO A 237 -2.50 -3.33 -16.80
N PRO A 238 -1.21 -3.22 -16.48
CA PRO A 238 -0.16 -4.22 -16.66
C PRO A 238 -0.22 -5.31 -15.57
N HIS A 239 0.09 -6.55 -15.98
CA HIS A 239 0.15 -7.70 -15.08
C HIS A 239 1.57 -7.90 -14.55
N SER A 240 1.69 -8.38 -13.31
CA SER A 240 2.97 -8.80 -12.76
C SER A 240 3.41 -10.13 -13.35
N ARG A 241 4.71 -10.40 -13.30
CA ARG A 241 5.32 -11.65 -13.77
C ARG A 241 5.67 -12.58 -12.61
N TYR A 242 6.16 -12.04 -11.50
CA TYR A 242 6.57 -12.85 -10.34
C TYR A 242 5.78 -12.54 -9.07
N GLY A 243 5.13 -11.38 -9.01
CA GLY A 243 4.47 -10.89 -7.80
C GLY A 243 3.01 -11.32 -7.62
N ALA A 244 2.41 -11.99 -8.60
CA ALA A 244 1.01 -12.43 -8.57
C ALA A 244 0.88 -13.77 -7.83
N PRO A 245 -0.13 -13.92 -6.95
CA PRO A 245 -0.50 -15.21 -6.35
C PRO A 245 -1.29 -16.13 -7.31
N HIS A 246 -1.67 -15.62 -8.49
CA HIS A 246 -2.51 -16.27 -9.49
C HIS A 246 -1.66 -16.67 -10.71
N PRO A 247 -2.11 -17.64 -11.55
CA PRO A 247 -1.30 -18.17 -12.65
C PRO A 247 -0.80 -17.04 -13.54
N ASP A 248 0.50 -17.08 -13.86
CA ASP A 248 1.16 -16.05 -14.66
C ASP A 248 0.51 -16.01 -16.06
N PRO A 249 -0.08 -14.88 -16.50
CA PRO A 249 -0.58 -14.78 -17.86
C PRO A 249 0.52 -14.95 -18.93
N TRP A 250 1.80 -14.81 -18.56
CA TRP A 250 2.96 -15.05 -19.41
C TRP A 250 3.39 -16.53 -19.47
N ASP A 251 2.90 -17.41 -18.58
CA ASP A 251 3.21 -18.84 -18.61
C ASP A 251 2.58 -19.54 -19.84
N ALA A 252 1.54 -18.96 -20.43
CA ALA A 252 0.92 -19.48 -21.66
C ALA A 252 1.78 -19.26 -22.92
N GLU A 253 2.77 -18.36 -22.87
CA GLU A 253 3.69 -18.03 -23.98
C GLU A 253 5.14 -18.51 -23.71
N ALA A 254 5.38 -19.26 -22.63
CA ALA A 254 6.67 -19.88 -22.38
C ALA A 254 6.86 -21.08 -23.32
N ASP A 255 7.54 -20.82 -24.43
CA ASP A 255 8.20 -21.78 -25.34
C ASP A 255 8.59 -23.09 -24.62
N PRO A 256 8.09 -24.27 -25.05
CA PRO A 256 8.48 -25.55 -24.48
C PRO A 256 9.90 -25.87 -24.92
N GLY A 257 10.87 -25.22 -24.27
CA GLY A 257 12.29 -25.51 -24.43
C GLY A 257 12.55 -27.00 -24.26
N PRO A 258 13.56 -27.56 -24.97
CA PRO A 258 13.60 -28.97 -25.30
C PRO A 258 13.64 -29.83 -24.05
N ALA A 259 12.73 -30.82 -24.01
CA ALA A 259 12.64 -31.83 -22.99
C ALA A 259 14.04 -32.43 -22.73
N ARG A 260 14.65 -32.08 -21.59
CA ARG A 260 15.87 -32.75 -21.14
C ARG A 260 15.49 -34.18 -20.75
N SER A 261 15.93 -35.13 -21.55
CA SER A 261 15.79 -36.56 -21.28
C SER A 261 16.43 -36.88 -19.93
N ARG A 262 15.67 -37.56 -19.08
CA ARG A 262 16.15 -38.18 -17.83
C ARG A 262 17.06 -39.36 -18.19
N GLN A 263 18.32 -39.12 -18.53
CA GLN A 263 19.29 -40.21 -18.65
C GLN A 263 20.68 -39.97 -18.02
N ASP A 264 21.00 -38.76 -17.57
CA ASP A 264 22.29 -38.51 -16.91
C ASP A 264 22.16 -38.37 -15.39
N ARG A 265 21.95 -39.50 -14.72
CA ARG A 265 22.19 -39.66 -13.27
C ARG A 265 22.64 -41.08 -12.94
N VAL A 266 23.72 -41.55 -13.57
CA VAL A 266 24.63 -42.56 -12.98
C VAL A 266 26.02 -42.35 -13.56
N ARG A 267 26.90 -41.70 -12.80
CA ARG A 267 28.34 -42.01 -12.64
C ARG A 267 28.95 -41.06 -11.63
#